data_AF-A0A2T4JG32-F1
#
_entry.id   AF-A0A2T4JG32-F1
#
_cell.length_a   1.000
_cell.length_b   1.000
_cell.length_c   1.000
_cell.angle_alpha   90.00
_cell.angle_beta   90.00
_cell.angle_gamma   90.00
#
_symmetry.space_group_name_H-M   'P 1'
#
loop_
_entity.id
_entity.type
_entity.pdbx_description
1 polymer ?
#
loop_
_entity_poly.entity_id
_entity_poly.type
_entity_poly.pdbx_seq_one_letter_code
_entity_poly.pdbx_strand_id
1 'polypeptide(L)'
;MSLTRLVMRLAAARALRDRTLAGARVFDSAVDPIDQTIAENRQPLLVLTTDEHEADITGRDLAGDAQRCDLVIELAIATRVEVPARDGQGGQITIAIPHTDEGMELTLDMMEHQVLTALTRDDNSWTRAWLKLVPRVTRRLSRRGASSENGVRFAARQLVLTCDLVDTPAVGADILLGTAWGEVLALMAADQSLAPIAAMLREQIEGEDVPDWARTAQMLGVSLEVMDQLGVLPTLDAQGDPVTLDAVIFDEEGERVTVIDATMTAAEAL
;
A
#
# COMPACT_ATOMS: atom_id res chain seq x y z
N MET A 1 -2.02 2.41 -10.76
CA MET A 1 -2.75 1.92 -9.56
C MET A 1 -1.83 0.97 -8.82
N SER A 2 -1.17 1.45 -7.76
CA SER A 2 -0.20 0.67 -6.98
C SER A 2 -0.90 -0.25 -5.96
N LEU A 3 -0.44 -1.50 -5.83
CA LEU A 3 -0.88 -2.40 -4.75
C LEU A 3 -0.34 -1.91 -3.38
N THR A 4 0.77 -1.16 -3.36
CA THR A 4 1.31 -0.55 -2.14
C THR A 4 0.26 0.36 -1.49
N ARG A 5 -0.52 1.09 -2.28
CA ARG A 5 -1.61 1.95 -1.79
C ARG A 5 -2.64 1.18 -0.96
N LEU A 6 -3.02 -0.01 -1.42
CA LEU A 6 -3.97 -0.88 -0.72
C LEU A 6 -3.39 -1.33 0.62
N VAL A 7 -2.19 -1.92 0.61
CA VAL A 7 -1.58 -2.46 1.85
C VAL A 7 -1.20 -1.35 2.83
N MET A 8 -0.83 -0.16 2.34
CA MET A 8 -0.60 1.03 3.16
C MET A 8 -1.88 1.43 3.93
N ARG A 9 -3.02 1.51 3.25
CA ARG A 9 -4.30 1.87 3.87
C ARG A 9 -4.76 0.82 4.89
N LEU A 10 -4.64 -0.45 4.55
CA LEU A 10 -4.94 -1.57 5.45
C LEU A 10 -4.05 -1.54 6.71
N ALA A 11 -2.74 -1.32 6.53
CA ALA A 11 -1.80 -1.21 7.64
C ALA A 11 -2.14 -0.01 8.55
N ALA A 12 -2.48 1.14 7.97
CA ALA A 12 -2.93 2.31 8.72
C ALA A 12 -4.21 2.00 9.54
N ALA A 13 -5.21 1.35 8.94
CA ALA A 13 -6.45 0.99 9.63
C ALA A 13 -6.18 0.08 10.85
N ARG A 14 -5.29 -0.91 10.70
CA ARG A 14 -4.88 -1.80 11.80
C ARG A 14 -4.01 -1.11 12.85
N ALA A 15 -3.18 -0.16 12.43
CA ALA A 15 -2.37 0.65 13.33
C ALA A 15 -3.22 1.58 14.20
N LEU A 16 -4.40 2.01 13.74
CA LEU A 16 -5.29 2.91 14.46
C LEU A 16 -6.33 2.20 15.34
N ARG A 17 -6.65 0.94 15.04
CA ARG A 17 -7.64 0.15 15.76
C ARG A 17 -7.29 0.06 17.25
N ASP A 18 -8.28 0.34 18.11
CA ASP A 18 -8.19 0.33 19.58
C ASP A 18 -7.15 1.30 20.19
N ARG A 19 -6.67 2.27 19.41
CA ARG A 19 -5.64 3.24 19.83
C ARG A 19 -6.10 4.68 19.78
N THR A 20 -7.36 4.89 19.44
CA THR A 20 -8.03 6.20 19.41
C THR A 20 -9.39 6.07 20.12
N LEU A 21 -10.09 7.17 20.33
CA LEU A 21 -11.47 7.15 20.86
C LEU A 21 -12.46 6.37 19.96
N ALA A 22 -12.09 6.10 18.70
CA ALA A 22 -12.89 5.25 17.83
C ALA A 22 -12.87 3.77 18.25
N GLY A 23 -11.92 3.35 19.08
CA GLY A 23 -11.79 1.95 19.49
C GLY A 23 -11.67 1.03 18.26
N ALA A 24 -12.51 0.00 18.21
CA ALA A 24 -12.56 -0.94 17.09
C ALA A 24 -13.21 -0.38 15.81
N ARG A 25 -13.90 0.77 15.88
CA ARG A 25 -14.67 1.38 14.77
C ARG A 25 -13.76 2.13 13.80
N VAL A 26 -12.85 1.37 13.21
CA VAL A 26 -11.92 1.81 12.16
C VAL A 26 -12.21 0.99 10.92
N PHE A 27 -12.68 1.67 9.88
CA PHE A 27 -13.16 1.06 8.65
C PHE A 27 -12.18 1.34 7.50
N ASP A 28 -11.82 0.30 6.74
CA ASP A 28 -11.06 0.41 5.49
C ASP A 28 -12.05 0.54 4.34
N SER A 29 -12.20 1.73 3.77
CA SER A 29 -13.20 2.07 2.76
C SER A 29 -14.64 1.84 3.26
N ALA A 30 -15.43 2.90 3.42
CA ALA A 30 -16.87 2.76 3.63
C ALA A 30 -17.59 2.69 2.29
N VAL A 31 -18.55 1.77 2.16
CA VAL A 31 -19.48 1.73 1.00
C VAL A 31 -20.50 2.86 1.13
N ASP A 32 -20.98 3.09 2.35
CA ASP A 32 -21.91 4.15 2.67
C ASP A 32 -21.20 5.46 3.01
N PRO A 33 -21.79 6.64 2.71
CA PRO A 33 -21.27 7.92 3.14
C PRO A 33 -21.02 7.94 4.66
N ILE A 34 -20.01 8.70 5.09
CA ILE A 34 -19.66 8.80 6.51
C ILE A 34 -20.85 9.27 7.37
N ASP A 35 -21.68 10.16 6.82
CA ASP A 35 -22.91 10.70 7.40
C ASP A 35 -23.92 9.60 7.77
N GLN A 36 -24.09 8.61 6.88
CA GLN A 36 -24.93 7.45 7.13
C GLN A 36 -24.31 6.52 8.16
N THR A 37 -23.00 6.25 8.03
CA THR A 37 -22.27 5.36 8.94
C THR A 37 -22.29 5.89 10.38
N ILE A 38 -22.16 7.21 10.58
CA ILE A 38 -22.20 7.82 11.91
C ILE A 38 -23.63 7.90 12.47
N ALA A 39 -24.65 8.10 11.63
CA ALA A 39 -26.04 8.10 12.06
C ALA A 39 -26.47 6.73 12.66
N GLU A 40 -25.91 5.65 12.13
CA GLU A 40 -26.13 4.27 12.60
C GLU A 40 -25.31 3.95 13.85
N ASN A 41 -23.99 4.17 13.82
CA ASN A 41 -23.09 3.81 14.92
C ASN A 41 -23.23 4.72 16.14
N ARG A 42 -23.53 6.01 15.89
CA ARG A 42 -23.64 7.09 16.89
C ARG A 42 -22.46 7.19 17.86
N GLN A 43 -21.30 6.66 17.50
CA GLN A 43 -20.09 6.65 18.32
C GLN A 43 -18.92 7.15 17.49
N PRO A 44 -17.85 7.66 18.11
CA PRO A 44 -16.66 8.06 17.38
C PRO A 44 -16.16 6.96 16.46
N LEU A 45 -15.86 7.29 15.22
CA LEU A 45 -15.37 6.33 14.23
C LEU A 45 -14.31 6.95 13.32
N LEU A 46 -13.55 6.09 12.66
CA LEU A 46 -12.58 6.44 11.61
C LEU A 46 -12.93 5.70 10.32
N VAL A 47 -12.95 6.40 9.19
CA VAL A 47 -13.00 5.81 7.86
C VAL A 47 -11.72 6.17 7.13
N LEU A 48 -11.02 5.17 6.61
CA LEU A 48 -9.80 5.37 5.85
C LEU A 48 -10.08 5.11 4.37
N THR A 49 -9.72 6.06 3.52
CA THR A 49 -9.76 5.95 2.07
C THR A 49 -8.44 6.42 1.48
N THR A 50 -8.23 6.14 0.21
CA THR A 50 -7.10 6.68 -0.56
C THR A 50 -7.67 7.45 -1.73
N ASP A 51 -7.20 8.66 -1.95
CA ASP A 51 -7.72 9.54 -3.00
C ASP A 51 -6.66 9.74 -4.09
N GLU A 52 -6.17 10.97 -4.26
CA GLU A 52 -5.18 11.34 -5.27
C GLU A 52 -3.97 10.41 -5.24
N HIS A 53 -3.60 9.95 -6.42
CA HIS A 53 -2.47 9.05 -6.62
C HIS A 53 -1.73 9.50 -7.86
N GLU A 54 -0.51 9.97 -7.65
CA GLU A 54 0.36 10.49 -8.68
C GLU A 54 1.69 9.74 -8.65
N ALA A 55 2.36 9.73 -9.79
CA ALA A 55 3.69 9.17 -9.97
C ALA A 55 4.43 10.02 -11.00
N ASP A 56 5.69 10.34 -10.71
CA ASP A 56 6.56 11.06 -11.63
C ASP A 56 7.13 10.07 -12.65
N ILE A 57 6.38 9.85 -13.74
CA ILE A 57 6.75 8.85 -14.75
C ILE A 57 7.91 9.34 -15.61
N THR A 58 8.99 8.56 -15.65
CA THR A 58 10.08 8.75 -16.62
C THR A 58 10.07 7.62 -17.65
N GLY A 59 9.96 7.97 -18.93
CA GLY A 59 9.96 7.00 -20.02
C GLY A 59 8.74 6.07 -19.98
N ARG A 60 8.98 4.76 -19.81
CA ARG A 60 7.95 3.71 -19.75
C ARG A 60 7.78 3.11 -18.36
N ASP A 61 8.39 3.71 -17.36
CA ASP A 61 8.34 3.23 -15.99
C ASP A 61 7.00 3.58 -15.33
N LEU A 62 5.95 2.86 -15.72
CA LEU A 62 4.58 3.05 -15.22
C LEU A 62 4.39 2.52 -13.79
N ALA A 63 5.32 1.70 -13.32
CA ALA A 63 5.36 1.15 -11.97
C ALA A 63 6.28 1.97 -11.05
N GLY A 64 6.90 3.02 -11.58
CA GLY A 64 8.18 3.55 -11.15
C GLY A 64 8.29 4.18 -9.79
N ASP A 65 9.54 4.53 -9.50
CA ASP A 65 10.01 5.12 -8.27
C ASP A 65 9.28 6.45 -7.99
N ALA A 66 8.95 6.70 -6.72
CA ALA A 66 8.26 7.90 -6.24
C ALA A 66 6.74 7.95 -6.48
N GLN A 67 6.07 6.83 -6.20
CA GLN A 67 4.62 6.81 -6.03
C GLN A 67 4.21 7.69 -4.85
N ARG A 68 3.28 8.63 -5.09
CA ARG A 68 2.64 9.41 -4.04
C ARG A 68 1.15 9.12 -3.99
N CYS A 69 0.62 9.10 -2.77
CA CYS A 69 -0.81 8.92 -2.57
C CYS A 69 -1.30 9.68 -1.34
N ASP A 70 -2.51 10.23 -1.43
CA ASP A 70 -3.22 10.78 -0.30
C ASP A 70 -3.93 9.66 0.49
N LEU A 71 -3.49 9.45 1.73
CA LEU A 71 -4.23 8.73 2.75
C LEU A 71 -5.22 9.69 3.40
N VAL A 72 -6.52 9.45 3.17
CA VAL A 72 -7.61 10.24 3.72
C VAL A 72 -8.18 9.50 4.93
N ILE A 73 -8.22 10.18 6.07
CA ILE A 73 -8.74 9.68 7.33
C ILE A 73 -9.89 10.60 7.74
N GLU A 74 -11.10 10.09 7.68
CA GLU A 74 -12.29 10.81 8.09
C GLU A 74 -12.66 10.41 9.52
N LEU A 75 -12.74 11.41 10.39
CA LEU A 75 -13.12 11.29 11.78
C LEU A 75 -14.56 11.77 11.92
N ALA A 76 -15.42 11.03 12.61
CA ALA A 76 -16.80 11.47 12.86
C ALA A 76 -17.27 11.14 14.28
N ILE A 77 -18.15 12.00 14.83
CA ILE A 77 -18.75 11.88 16.16
C ILE A 77 -20.18 12.42 16.18
N ALA A 78 -21.11 11.69 16.82
CA ALA A 78 -22.52 12.08 16.94
C ALA A 78 -23.10 12.00 18.37
N THR A 79 -22.30 11.71 19.39
CA THR A 79 -22.78 11.66 20.79
C THR A 79 -21.74 12.18 21.78
N ARG A 80 -22.12 12.24 23.07
CA ARG A 80 -21.21 12.43 24.21
C ARG A 80 -20.11 11.36 24.19
N VAL A 81 -18.88 11.76 24.53
CA VAL A 81 -17.73 10.85 24.64
C VAL A 81 -17.18 10.89 26.05
N GLU A 82 -16.77 9.73 26.54
CA GLU A 82 -16.12 9.58 27.84
C GLU A 82 -14.64 9.28 27.62
N VAL A 83 -13.78 10.06 28.27
CA VAL A 83 -12.34 9.89 28.19
C VAL A 83 -11.74 9.54 29.54
N PRO A 84 -10.83 8.54 29.61
CA PRO A 84 -10.04 8.32 30.80
C PRO A 84 -9.05 9.47 30.98
N ALA A 85 -8.99 10.00 32.19
CA ALA A 85 -8.06 11.02 32.61
C ALA A 85 -7.46 10.66 33.97
N ARG A 86 -6.36 11.31 34.33
CA ARG A 86 -5.82 11.24 35.69
C ARG A 86 -6.36 12.41 36.48
N ASP A 87 -6.80 12.17 37.71
CA ASP A 87 -6.94 13.27 38.64
C ASP A 87 -5.54 13.85 38.96
N GLY A 88 -5.49 15.09 39.43
CA GLY A 88 -4.24 15.76 39.79
C GLY A 88 -3.48 15.09 40.94
N GLN A 89 -3.99 13.99 41.51
CA GLN A 89 -3.39 13.19 42.57
C GLN A 89 -3.00 11.77 42.10
N GLY A 90 -3.11 11.48 40.80
CA GLY A 90 -2.71 10.20 40.20
C GLY A 90 -3.79 9.11 40.18
N GLY A 91 -5.01 9.37 40.66
CA GLY A 91 -6.16 8.49 40.49
C GLY A 91 -6.73 8.54 39.07
N GLN A 92 -7.48 7.52 38.66
CA GLN A 92 -8.16 7.50 37.36
C GLN A 92 -9.57 8.08 37.50
N ILE A 93 -9.90 9.05 36.63
CA ILE A 93 -11.23 9.65 36.51
C ILE A 93 -11.71 9.55 35.07
N THR A 94 -13.02 9.57 34.87
CA THR A 94 -13.63 9.65 33.53
C THR A 94 -14.21 11.05 33.32
N ILE A 95 -13.75 11.74 32.28
CA ILE A 95 -14.29 13.05 31.88
C ILE A 95 -15.33 12.82 30.79
N ALA A 96 -16.55 13.28 31.03
CA ALA A 96 -17.60 13.28 30.02
C ALA A 96 -17.50 14.56 29.18
N ILE A 97 -17.17 14.44 27.90
CA ILE A 97 -17.17 15.54 26.95
C ILE A 97 -18.60 15.72 26.42
N PRO A 98 -19.26 16.86 26.69
CA PRO A 98 -20.65 17.06 26.34
C PRO A 98 -20.86 17.10 24.82
N HIS A 99 -22.06 16.73 24.39
CA HIS A 99 -22.48 16.79 22.98
C HIS A 99 -22.89 18.23 22.60
N THR A 100 -21.95 19.17 22.76
CA THR A 100 -22.03 20.55 22.23
C THR A 100 -21.03 20.73 21.09
N ASP A 101 -21.07 21.86 20.38
CA ASP A 101 -20.16 22.11 19.27
C ASP A 101 -18.70 22.20 19.74
N GLU A 102 -18.48 22.88 20.86
CA GLU A 102 -17.15 23.00 21.47
C GLU A 102 -16.64 21.63 21.95
N GLY A 103 -17.52 20.81 22.54
CA GLY A 103 -17.17 19.47 22.97
C GLY A 103 -16.88 18.52 21.81
N MET A 104 -17.64 18.61 20.72
CA MET A 104 -17.41 17.82 19.51
C MET A 104 -16.10 18.23 18.81
N GLU A 105 -15.80 19.52 18.66
CA GLU A 105 -14.53 19.98 18.09
C GLU A 105 -13.32 19.59 18.96
N LEU A 106 -13.42 19.73 20.29
CA LEU A 106 -12.38 19.24 21.21
C LEU A 106 -12.12 17.74 21.03
N THR A 107 -13.20 16.96 20.85
CA THR A 107 -13.07 15.52 20.66
C THR A 107 -12.40 15.19 19.33
N LEU A 108 -12.75 15.92 18.25
CA LEU A 108 -12.11 15.77 16.95
C LEU A 108 -10.62 16.15 17.00
N ASP A 109 -10.26 17.24 17.70
CA ASP A 109 -8.86 17.65 17.90
C ASP A 109 -8.05 16.56 18.63
N MET A 110 -8.63 15.99 19.68
CA MET A 110 -8.01 14.92 20.45
C MET A 110 -7.86 13.64 19.63
N MET A 111 -8.89 13.25 18.86
CA MET A 111 -8.81 12.08 18.00
C MET A 111 -7.78 12.27 16.88
N GLU A 112 -7.72 13.45 16.25
CA GLU A 112 -6.69 13.77 15.25
C GLU A 112 -5.29 13.62 15.84
N HIS A 113 -5.06 14.15 17.05
CA HIS A 113 -3.80 13.96 17.75
C HIS A 113 -3.48 12.48 18.03
N GLN A 114 -4.48 11.69 18.47
CA GLN A 114 -4.32 10.24 18.69
C GLN A 114 -3.99 9.49 17.40
N VAL A 115 -4.63 9.84 16.28
CA VAL A 115 -4.35 9.25 14.95
C VAL A 115 -2.88 9.47 14.57
N LEU A 116 -2.42 10.72 14.62
CA LEU A 116 -1.04 11.06 14.28
C LEU A 116 -0.04 10.37 15.20
N THR A 117 -0.35 10.32 16.50
CA THR A 117 0.46 9.64 17.51
C THR A 117 0.52 8.13 17.26
N ALA A 118 -0.60 7.49 16.91
CA ALA A 118 -0.68 6.05 16.66
C ALA A 118 0.04 5.63 15.36
N LEU A 119 0.06 6.49 14.33
CA LEU A 119 0.78 6.23 13.08
C LEU A 119 2.29 6.52 13.16
N THR A 120 2.75 7.29 14.14
CA THR A 120 4.18 7.68 14.24
C THR A 120 4.94 6.98 15.35
N ARG A 121 4.27 6.29 16.27
CA ARG A 121 4.93 5.58 17.37
C ARG A 121 5.31 4.15 16.99
N ASP A 122 6.59 3.83 17.13
CA ASP A 122 7.09 2.47 17.00
C ASP A 122 6.81 1.61 18.26
N ASP A 123 5.54 1.38 18.54
CA ASP A 123 5.09 0.53 19.66
C ASP A 123 4.08 -0.55 19.23
N ASN A 124 3.78 -0.65 17.93
CA ASN A 124 2.92 -1.67 17.33
C ASN A 124 3.51 -2.16 16.00
N SER A 125 3.40 -3.47 15.74
CA SER A 125 3.87 -4.08 14.50
C SER A 125 3.18 -3.50 13.26
N TRP A 126 1.88 -3.18 13.33
CA TRP A 126 1.19 -2.53 12.21
C TRP A 126 1.70 -1.13 11.95
N THR A 127 2.01 -0.36 13.00
CA THR A 127 2.61 0.98 12.84
C THR A 127 4.01 0.88 12.23
N ARG A 128 4.83 -0.09 12.65
CA ARG A 128 6.15 -0.34 12.01
C ARG A 128 6.03 -0.66 10.53
N ALA A 129 5.13 -1.57 10.17
CA ALA A 129 4.90 -1.92 8.78
C ALA A 129 4.43 -0.70 7.97
N TRP A 130 3.53 0.11 8.54
CA TRP A 130 3.08 1.36 7.91
C TRP A 130 4.24 2.35 7.71
N LEU A 131 5.10 2.56 8.71
CA LEU A 131 6.28 3.43 8.61
C LEU A 131 7.29 2.96 7.55
N LYS A 132 7.39 1.64 7.31
CA LYS A 132 8.21 1.09 6.23
C LYS A 132 7.58 1.26 4.85
N LEU A 133 6.25 1.16 4.75
CA LEU A 133 5.51 1.37 3.50
C LEU A 133 5.47 2.85 3.12
N VAL A 134 5.46 3.75 4.11
CA VAL A 134 5.38 5.20 3.99
C VAL A 134 6.67 5.83 4.51
N PRO A 135 7.76 5.82 3.71
CA PRO A 135 9.04 6.40 4.13
C PRO A 135 8.96 7.91 4.39
N ARG A 136 7.97 8.60 3.81
CA ARG A 136 7.80 10.04 3.96
C ARG A 136 6.34 10.46 3.88
N VAL A 137 5.94 11.37 4.77
CA VAL A 137 4.72 12.17 4.66
C VAL A 137 5.13 13.58 4.26
N THR A 138 4.70 14.04 3.09
CA THR A 138 5.12 15.33 2.51
C THR A 138 4.18 16.47 2.84
N ARG A 139 2.90 16.15 3.14
CA ARG A 139 1.89 17.14 3.49
C ARG A 139 0.87 16.54 4.46
N ARG A 140 0.40 17.39 5.37
CA ARG A 140 -0.76 17.15 6.23
C ARG A 140 -1.77 18.27 6.02
N LEU A 141 -3.01 17.91 5.75
CA LEU A 141 -4.13 18.84 5.64
C LEU A 141 -5.27 18.36 6.53
N SER A 142 -5.85 19.26 7.30
CA SER A 142 -7.02 18.96 8.14
C SER A 142 -8.15 19.90 7.73
N ARG A 143 -9.29 19.34 7.33
CA ARG A 143 -10.47 20.05 6.85
C ARG A 143 -11.66 19.68 7.71
N ARG A 144 -12.44 20.69 8.09
CA ARG A 144 -13.70 20.46 8.79
C ARG A 144 -14.71 19.82 7.84
N GLY A 145 -15.32 18.73 8.28
CA GLY A 145 -16.52 18.16 7.67
C GLY A 145 -17.70 18.40 8.59
N ALA A 146 -18.85 18.81 8.06
CA ALA A 146 -20.06 18.87 8.85
C ALA A 146 -21.25 18.73 7.93
N SER A 147 -22.17 17.85 8.30
CA SER A 147 -23.47 17.71 7.65
C SER A 147 -24.50 17.31 8.69
N SER A 148 -25.77 17.54 8.37
CA SER A 148 -26.90 17.06 9.15
C SER A 148 -27.74 16.21 8.22
N GLU A 149 -27.71 14.90 8.42
CA GLU A 149 -28.52 13.95 7.64
C GLU A 149 -29.54 13.29 8.56
N ASN A 150 -30.80 13.21 8.11
CA ASN A 150 -31.90 12.57 8.85
C ASN A 150 -32.11 13.05 10.30
N GLY A 151 -31.75 14.30 10.60
CA GLY A 151 -31.91 14.90 11.93
C GLY A 151 -30.87 14.49 12.97
N VAL A 152 -29.86 13.68 12.60
CA VAL A 152 -28.71 13.41 13.46
C VAL A 152 -27.62 14.44 13.17
N ARG A 153 -27.34 15.27 14.16
CA ARG A 153 -26.20 16.19 14.11
C ARG A 153 -24.93 15.43 14.40
N PHE A 154 -23.96 15.52 13.50
CA PHE A 154 -22.63 14.99 13.74
C PHE A 154 -21.58 16.04 13.38
N ALA A 155 -20.41 15.90 13.97
CA ALA A 155 -19.23 16.66 13.59
C ALA A 155 -18.24 15.71 12.92
N ALA A 156 -17.58 16.17 11.87
CA ALA A 156 -16.59 15.38 11.16
C ALA A 156 -15.34 16.18 10.84
N ARG A 157 -14.27 15.46 10.51
CA ARG A 157 -13.03 16.04 10.07
C ARG A 157 -12.33 15.12 9.11
N GLN A 158 -11.85 15.70 8.02
CA GLN A 158 -11.04 15.01 7.05
C GLN A 158 -9.58 15.37 7.28
N LEU A 159 -8.79 14.40 7.72
CA LEU A 159 -7.33 14.48 7.79
C LEU A 159 -6.76 13.81 6.54
N VAL A 160 -6.02 14.57 5.73
CA VAL A 160 -5.34 14.07 4.54
C VAL A 160 -3.84 14.07 4.78
N LEU A 161 -3.21 12.92 4.62
CA LEU A 161 -1.77 12.74 4.65
C LEU A 161 -1.29 12.39 3.25
N THR A 162 -0.49 13.27 2.65
CA THR A 162 0.17 12.99 1.38
C THR A 162 1.43 12.19 1.66
N CYS A 163 1.46 10.96 1.16
CA CYS A 163 2.45 9.93 1.49
C CYS A 163 3.26 9.57 0.25
N ASP A 164 4.58 9.63 0.34
CA ASP A 164 5.46 8.93 -0.60
C ASP A 164 5.48 7.45 -0.18
N LEU A 165 5.33 6.55 -1.14
CA LEU A 165 5.20 5.11 -0.93
C LEU A 165 6.43 4.36 -1.45
N VAL A 166 6.71 3.20 -0.85
CA VAL A 166 7.60 2.21 -1.46
C VAL A 166 6.94 1.56 -2.67
N ASP A 167 7.76 1.04 -3.58
CA ASP A 167 7.23 0.44 -4.81
C ASP A 167 6.53 -0.90 -4.52
N THR A 168 5.62 -1.26 -5.43
CA THR A 168 5.04 -2.58 -5.43
C THR A 168 6.08 -3.56 -6.00
N PRO A 169 6.35 -4.70 -5.35
CA PRO A 169 7.24 -5.71 -5.89
C PRO A 169 6.82 -6.12 -7.30
N ALA A 170 7.79 -6.29 -8.19
CA ALA A 170 7.55 -6.78 -9.53
C ALA A 170 6.96 -8.19 -9.50
N VAL A 171 6.18 -8.56 -10.52
CA VAL A 171 5.65 -9.92 -10.68
C VAL A 171 6.81 -10.92 -10.80
N GLY A 172 6.65 -12.07 -10.14
CA GLY A 172 7.60 -13.14 -9.89
C GLY A 172 8.65 -12.88 -8.81
N ALA A 173 8.63 -11.73 -8.12
CA ALA A 173 9.73 -11.34 -7.24
C ALA A 173 9.59 -11.97 -5.85
N ASP A 174 10.70 -12.45 -5.31
CA ASP A 174 10.73 -13.00 -3.95
C ASP A 174 10.46 -11.91 -2.90
N ILE A 175 9.37 -12.06 -2.12
CA ILE A 175 9.07 -11.12 -1.05
C ILE A 175 9.78 -11.54 0.24
N LEU A 176 10.98 -11.00 0.43
CA LEU A 176 11.83 -11.29 1.58
C LEU A 176 11.26 -10.75 2.90
N LEU A 177 11.35 -11.56 3.96
CA LEU A 177 11.02 -11.14 5.33
C LEU A 177 11.92 -9.98 5.79
N GLY A 178 11.36 -8.99 6.47
CA GLY A 178 12.07 -7.80 6.96
C GLY A 178 11.97 -6.58 6.02
N THR A 179 11.59 -6.80 4.76
CA THR A 179 11.17 -5.72 3.85
C THR A 179 9.80 -5.17 4.24
N ALA A 180 9.43 -3.99 3.74
CA ALA A 180 8.11 -3.39 3.99
C ALA A 180 6.97 -4.36 3.60
N TRP A 181 7.08 -4.96 2.41
CA TRP A 181 6.12 -5.92 1.88
C TRP A 181 6.12 -7.25 2.62
N GLY A 182 7.29 -7.80 2.94
CA GLY A 182 7.39 -9.04 3.70
C GLY A 182 6.76 -8.93 5.09
N GLU A 183 6.97 -7.81 5.78
CA GLU A 183 6.39 -7.58 7.11
C GLU A 183 4.87 -7.36 7.05
N VAL A 184 4.37 -6.53 6.14
CA VAL A 184 2.92 -6.29 6.06
C VAL A 184 2.18 -7.56 5.64
N LEU A 185 2.69 -8.33 4.68
CA LEU A 185 2.05 -9.59 4.27
C LEU A 185 2.07 -10.64 5.38
N ALA A 186 3.14 -10.71 6.18
CA ALA A 186 3.18 -11.58 7.36
C ALA A 186 2.11 -11.18 8.40
N LEU A 187 1.94 -9.88 8.65
CA LEU A 187 0.90 -9.37 9.55
C LEU A 187 -0.51 -9.64 9.00
N MET A 188 -0.71 -9.44 7.70
CA MET A 188 -2.00 -9.72 7.05
C MET A 188 -2.33 -11.22 7.08
N ALA A 189 -1.36 -12.10 6.86
CA ALA A 189 -1.56 -13.55 6.95
C ALA A 189 -1.92 -14.02 8.36
N ALA A 190 -1.39 -13.37 9.40
CA ALA A 190 -1.72 -13.64 10.80
C ALA A 190 -3.10 -13.07 11.22
N ASP A 191 -3.65 -12.15 10.44
CA ASP A 191 -4.94 -11.52 10.70
C ASP A 191 -6.07 -12.22 9.93
N GLN A 192 -6.97 -12.88 10.64
CA GLN A 192 -8.02 -13.72 10.04
C GLN A 192 -8.85 -13.01 8.95
N SER A 193 -9.06 -11.71 9.09
CA SER A 193 -9.84 -10.92 8.13
C SER A 193 -9.03 -10.44 6.91
N LEU A 194 -7.70 -10.44 6.99
CA LEU A 194 -6.82 -10.03 5.89
C LEU A 194 -6.08 -11.21 5.25
N ALA A 195 -6.07 -12.38 5.88
CA ALA A 195 -5.37 -13.57 5.39
C ALA A 195 -5.75 -13.96 3.94
N PRO A 196 -7.03 -13.93 3.52
CA PRO A 196 -7.39 -14.20 2.13
C PRO A 196 -6.83 -13.16 1.14
N ILE A 197 -6.78 -11.89 1.56
CA ILE A 197 -6.21 -10.79 0.76
C ILE A 197 -4.69 -10.97 0.66
N ALA A 198 -4.03 -11.35 1.74
CA ALA A 198 -2.59 -11.64 1.75
C ALA A 198 -2.24 -12.77 0.78
N ALA A 199 -3.02 -13.84 0.77
CA ALA A 199 -2.84 -14.96 -0.15
C ALA A 199 -3.01 -14.53 -1.61
N MET A 200 -4.03 -13.73 -1.91
CA MET A 200 -4.25 -13.20 -3.26
C MET A 200 -3.11 -12.26 -3.72
N LEU A 201 -2.62 -11.40 -2.82
CA LEU A 201 -1.48 -10.52 -3.14
C LEU A 201 -0.20 -11.30 -3.38
N ARG A 202 0.06 -12.35 -2.58
CA ARG A 202 1.20 -13.24 -2.81
C ARG A 202 1.09 -13.97 -4.13
N GLU A 203 -0.07 -14.54 -4.46
CA GLU A 203 -0.27 -15.19 -5.76
C GLU A 203 -0.02 -14.22 -6.93
N GLN A 204 -0.51 -12.99 -6.82
CA GLN A 204 -0.32 -11.97 -7.86
C GLN A 204 1.15 -11.54 -8.04
N ILE A 205 1.96 -11.62 -6.98
CA ILE A 205 3.36 -11.16 -6.98
C ILE A 205 4.34 -12.31 -7.17
N GLU A 206 4.13 -13.48 -6.56
CA GLU A 206 5.04 -14.62 -6.53
C GLU A 206 4.56 -15.79 -7.42
N GLY A 207 3.29 -15.81 -7.83
CA GLY A 207 2.63 -16.97 -8.46
C GLY A 207 3.04 -17.25 -9.92
N GLU A 208 3.70 -16.31 -10.58
CA GLU A 208 4.30 -16.52 -11.91
C GLU A 208 5.82 -16.61 -11.79
N ASP A 209 6.39 -17.76 -12.13
CA ASP A 209 7.84 -17.91 -12.28
C ASP A 209 8.27 -17.27 -13.60
N VAL A 210 8.70 -16.01 -13.50
CA VAL A 210 9.15 -15.21 -14.63
C VAL A 210 10.68 -15.18 -14.64
N PRO A 211 11.35 -15.65 -15.71
CA PRO A 211 12.80 -15.54 -15.84
C PRO A 211 13.29 -14.10 -15.71
N ASP A 212 14.48 -13.90 -15.14
CA ASP A 212 15.03 -12.56 -14.82
C ASP A 212 15.05 -11.58 -16.01
N TRP A 213 15.33 -12.06 -17.22
CA TRP A 213 15.33 -11.24 -18.43
C TRP A 213 13.92 -10.75 -18.81
N ALA A 214 12.91 -11.61 -18.64
CA ALA A 214 11.51 -11.29 -18.94
C ALA A 214 10.94 -10.34 -17.89
N ARG A 215 11.31 -10.55 -16.62
CA ARG A 215 11.04 -9.65 -15.50
C ARG A 215 11.64 -8.26 -15.75
N THR A 216 12.89 -8.20 -16.23
CA THR A 216 13.55 -6.95 -16.59
C THR A 216 12.82 -6.24 -17.74
N ALA A 217 12.42 -6.97 -18.78
CA ALA A 217 11.64 -6.41 -19.89
C ALA A 217 10.29 -5.82 -19.41
N GLN A 218 9.60 -6.52 -18.51
CA GLN A 218 8.36 -6.05 -17.89
C GLN A 218 8.59 -4.79 -17.04
N MET A 219 9.63 -4.76 -16.20
CA MET A 219 9.98 -3.58 -15.38
C MET A 219 10.28 -2.36 -16.25
N LEU A 220 11.01 -2.56 -17.35
CA LEU A 220 11.34 -1.48 -18.28
C LEU A 220 10.19 -1.10 -19.23
N GLY A 221 9.10 -1.89 -19.26
CA GLY A 221 7.96 -1.67 -20.14
C GLY A 221 8.28 -1.79 -21.63
N VAL A 222 9.24 -2.64 -22.00
CA VAL A 222 9.76 -2.78 -23.37
C VAL A 222 9.40 -4.13 -23.98
N SER A 223 9.26 -4.19 -25.31
CA SER A 223 9.01 -5.45 -26.02
C SER A 223 10.29 -6.31 -26.07
N LEU A 224 10.11 -7.62 -26.31
CA LEU A 224 11.24 -8.53 -26.51
C LEU A 224 12.10 -8.13 -27.71
N GLU A 225 11.50 -7.59 -28.77
CA GLU A 225 12.23 -7.04 -29.92
C GLU A 225 13.15 -5.88 -29.51
N VAL A 226 12.70 -5.00 -28.63
CA VAL A 226 13.54 -3.91 -28.10
C VAL A 226 14.64 -4.47 -27.19
N MET A 227 14.36 -5.51 -26.40
CA MET A 227 15.38 -6.18 -25.59
C MET A 227 16.46 -6.86 -26.45
N ASP A 228 16.07 -7.44 -27.59
CA ASP A 228 16.98 -8.05 -28.55
C ASP A 228 17.87 -6.98 -29.20
N GLN A 229 17.28 -5.87 -29.65
CA GLN A 229 18.02 -4.72 -30.20
C GLN A 229 18.99 -4.09 -29.19
N LEU A 230 18.66 -4.14 -27.89
CA LEU A 230 19.53 -3.69 -26.81
C LEU A 230 20.62 -4.72 -26.44
N GLY A 231 20.55 -5.93 -26.99
CA GLY A 231 21.47 -7.03 -26.69
C GLY A 231 21.30 -7.61 -25.28
N VAL A 232 20.14 -7.43 -24.66
CA VAL A 232 19.83 -7.90 -23.30
C VAL A 232 18.95 -9.15 -23.34
N LEU A 233 18.27 -9.42 -24.46
CA LEU A 233 17.50 -10.65 -24.64
C LEU A 233 18.46 -11.85 -24.69
N PRO A 234 18.25 -12.91 -23.89
CA PRO A 234 19.01 -14.14 -24.07
C PRO A 234 18.68 -14.75 -25.43
N THR A 235 19.57 -15.63 -25.91
CA THR A 235 19.22 -16.44 -27.08
C THR A 235 18.06 -17.36 -26.69
N LEU A 236 17.01 -17.37 -27.50
CA LEU A 236 15.84 -18.21 -27.30
C LEU A 236 15.83 -19.35 -28.34
N ASP A 237 15.32 -20.51 -27.97
CA ASP A 237 15.01 -21.59 -28.91
C ASP A 237 13.69 -21.32 -29.67
N ALA A 238 13.25 -22.30 -30.47
CA ALA A 238 12.00 -22.19 -31.24
C ALA A 238 10.74 -22.18 -30.36
N GLN A 239 10.85 -22.59 -29.11
CA GLN A 239 9.80 -22.61 -28.10
C GLN A 239 9.77 -21.30 -27.28
N GLY A 240 10.80 -20.46 -27.42
CA GLY A 240 10.95 -19.21 -26.69
C GLY A 240 11.69 -19.36 -25.36
N ASP A 241 12.31 -20.52 -25.12
CA ASP A 241 13.05 -20.82 -23.90
C ASP A 241 14.52 -20.37 -24.04
N PRO A 242 15.12 -19.80 -22.97
CA PRO A 242 16.49 -19.32 -23.02
C PRO A 242 17.49 -20.49 -23.14
N VAL A 243 18.41 -20.39 -24.09
CA VAL A 243 19.47 -21.38 -24.34
C VAL A 243 20.86 -20.81 -24.08
N THR A 244 21.77 -21.70 -23.68
CA THR A 244 23.18 -21.33 -23.50
C THR A 244 23.82 -21.12 -24.87
N LEU A 245 24.49 -19.98 -25.04
CA LEU A 245 25.22 -19.67 -26.27
C LEU A 245 26.62 -20.30 -26.21
N ASP A 246 26.80 -21.46 -26.85
CA ASP A 246 28.08 -22.18 -26.82
C ASP A 246 29.07 -21.71 -27.90
N ALA A 247 28.59 -21.37 -29.10
CA ALA A 247 29.40 -20.84 -30.19
C ALA A 247 28.61 -19.87 -31.06
N VAL A 248 29.32 -18.90 -31.66
CA VAL A 248 28.79 -18.00 -32.69
C VAL A 248 29.58 -18.26 -33.96
N ILE A 249 28.88 -18.68 -35.02
CA ILE A 249 29.47 -18.85 -36.34
C ILE A 249 29.05 -17.65 -37.20
N PHE A 250 30.03 -17.03 -37.86
CA PHE A 250 29.79 -16.01 -38.86
C PHE A 250 29.99 -16.65 -40.23
N ASP A 251 29.13 -16.34 -41.19
CA ASP A 251 29.36 -16.75 -42.57
C ASP A 251 30.48 -15.90 -43.23
N GLU A 252 30.81 -16.23 -44.48
CA GLU A 252 31.85 -15.54 -45.25
C GLU A 252 31.51 -14.07 -45.54
N GLU A 253 30.24 -13.65 -45.40
CA GLU A 253 29.76 -12.28 -45.57
C GLU A 253 29.68 -11.51 -44.24
N GLY A 254 29.87 -12.19 -43.10
CA GLY A 254 29.88 -11.62 -41.76
C GLY A 254 28.51 -11.55 -41.09
N GLU A 255 27.48 -12.19 -41.66
CA GLU A 255 26.19 -12.34 -40.99
C GLU A 255 26.25 -13.46 -39.95
N ARG A 256 25.50 -13.27 -38.84
CA ARG A 256 25.50 -14.19 -37.69
C ARG A 256 24.65 -15.40 -38.02
N VAL A 257 25.28 -16.54 -38.28
CA VAL A 257 24.61 -17.79 -38.69
C VAL A 257 24.63 -18.77 -37.52
N THR A 258 23.50 -18.77 -36.80
CA THR A 258 23.00 -19.87 -35.96
C THR A 258 23.73 -20.14 -34.62
N VAL A 259 22.94 -20.35 -33.57
CA VAL A 259 23.37 -20.80 -32.25
C VAL A 259 23.21 -22.31 -32.18
N ILE A 260 24.27 -23.01 -31.78
CA ILE A 260 24.33 -24.47 -31.78
C ILE A 260 24.66 -24.94 -30.36
N ASP A 261 23.93 -25.95 -29.86
CA ASP A 261 24.29 -26.74 -28.68
C ASP A 261 25.67 -27.39 -28.92
N ALA A 262 26.60 -27.35 -27.96
CA ALA A 262 27.95 -27.92 -28.10
C ALA A 262 28.02 -29.41 -28.54
N THR A 263 26.89 -30.12 -28.56
CA THR A 263 26.76 -31.48 -29.09
C THR A 263 26.44 -31.57 -30.59
N MET A 264 26.00 -30.49 -31.22
CA MET A 264 25.71 -30.42 -32.66
C MET A 264 26.93 -29.90 -33.44
N THR A 265 27.24 -30.55 -34.56
CA THR A 265 28.35 -30.17 -35.44
C THR A 265 27.93 -29.06 -36.41
N ALA A 266 28.89 -28.23 -36.85
CA ALA A 266 28.64 -27.15 -37.82
C ALA A 266 28.01 -27.65 -39.15
N ALA A 267 28.14 -28.93 -39.48
CA ALA A 267 27.52 -29.56 -40.64
C ALA A 267 26.05 -29.96 -40.42
N GLU A 268 25.59 -30.05 -39.17
CA GLU A 268 24.20 -30.35 -38.79
C GLU A 268 23.35 -29.09 -38.63
N ALA A 269 23.97 -27.91 -38.59
CA ALA A 269 23.31 -26.61 -38.41
C ALA A 269 23.15 -25.79 -39.72
N LEU A 270 23.69 -26.29 -40.83
CA LEU A 270 23.55 -25.78 -42.20
C LEU A 270 22.55 -26.66 -42.98
#